data_AF-A0A0N9WRW1-F1
#
_entry.id   AF-A0A0N9WRW1-F1
#
_cell.length_a   1.000
_cell.length_b   1.000
_cell.length_c   1.000
_cell.angle_alpha   90.00
_cell.angle_beta   90.00
_cell.angle_gamma   90.00
#
_symmetry.space_group_name_H-M   'P 1'
#
loop_
_entity.id
_entity.type
_entity.pdbx_description
1 polymer ?
#
loop_
_entity_poly.entity_id
_entity_poly.type
_entity_poly.pdbx_seq_one_letter_code
_entity_poly.pdbx_strand_id
1 'polypeptide(L)'
;MSTSSKDWHAWLNAMPPKPDDFHVVGDVEVANPGIEAYLTMRAPQGFNPSILMLDLHLIQRPGNWAQMLSTAQARYDRVMPPSAPHYTAVDIYQNGERLAYIDYIPTVT
;
A
#
# COMPACT_ATOMS: atom_id res chain seq x y z
N MET A 1 4.19 10.96 15.66
CA MET A 1 5.35 11.14 14.76
C MET A 1 4.87 10.73 13.39
N SER A 2 4.89 11.62 12.40
CA SER A 2 4.50 11.25 11.03
C SER A 2 5.65 10.44 10.44
N THR A 3 5.38 9.21 10.00
CA THR A 3 6.33 8.49 9.14
C THR A 3 6.44 9.24 7.81
N SER A 4 7.66 9.47 7.33
CA SER A 4 7.90 10.04 6.01
C SER A 4 7.65 8.95 4.97
N SER A 5 6.83 9.26 3.95
CA SER A 5 6.57 8.34 2.85
C SER A 5 6.37 9.12 1.55
N LYS A 6 6.69 8.50 0.42
CA LYS A 6 6.68 9.14 -0.90
C LYS A 6 6.48 8.11 -2.01
N ASP A 7 6.36 8.60 -3.23
CA ASP A 7 6.34 7.78 -4.45
C ASP A 7 5.25 6.69 -4.43
N TRP A 8 4.09 7.08 -3.89
CA TRP A 8 2.91 6.23 -3.80
C TRP A 8 2.20 6.13 -5.15
N HIS A 9 2.03 4.89 -5.63
CA HIS A 9 1.37 4.60 -6.90
C HIS A 9 0.49 3.36 -6.75
N ALA A 10 -0.66 3.41 -7.42
CA ALA A 10 -1.55 2.26 -7.56
C ALA A 10 -1.91 2.07 -9.02
N TRP A 11 -2.08 0.83 -9.46
CA TRP A 11 -2.55 0.53 -10.81
C TRP A 11 -3.33 -0.77 -10.83
N LEU A 12 -4.27 -0.85 -11.77
CA LEU A 12 -4.97 -2.09 -12.10
C LEU A 12 -4.30 -2.72 -13.33
N ASN A 13 -3.72 -3.89 -13.16
CA ASN A 13 -3.23 -4.71 -14.26
C ASN A 13 -4.38 -5.56 -14.81
N ALA A 14 -4.79 -5.28 -16.04
CA ALA A 14 -5.84 -5.97 -16.77
C ALA A 14 -5.32 -6.69 -18.04
N MET A 15 -4.00 -6.88 -18.15
CA MET A 15 -3.40 -7.65 -19.24
C MET A 15 -3.88 -9.11 -19.22
N PRO A 16 -4.28 -9.69 -20.38
CA PRO A 16 -4.63 -11.11 -20.45
C PRO A 16 -3.44 -12.05 -20.11
N PRO A 17 -3.69 -13.23 -19.52
CA PRO A 17 -4.99 -13.81 -19.17
C PRO A 17 -5.55 -13.28 -17.83
N LYS A 18 -6.88 -13.25 -17.72
CA LYS A 18 -7.59 -13.00 -16.44
C LYS A 18 -7.14 -14.02 -15.38
N PRO A 19 -7.14 -13.68 -14.08
CA PRO A 19 -7.77 -12.51 -13.44
C PRO A 19 -6.96 -11.22 -13.50
N ASP A 20 -7.62 -10.09 -13.26
CA ASP A 20 -6.95 -8.78 -13.14
C ASP A 20 -6.30 -8.67 -11.75
N ASP A 21 -5.19 -7.94 -11.67
CA ASP A 21 -4.44 -7.73 -10.42
C ASP A 21 -4.36 -6.25 -10.07
N PHE A 22 -4.67 -5.92 -8.83
CA PHE A 22 -4.54 -4.57 -8.29
C PHE A 22 -3.26 -4.46 -7.46
N HIS A 23 -2.48 -3.42 -7.74
CA HIS A 23 -1.19 -3.19 -7.10
C HIS A 23 -1.17 -1.81 -6.45
N VAL A 24 -0.59 -1.73 -5.25
CA VAL A 24 -0.22 -0.48 -4.59
C VAL A 24 1.21 -0.59 -4.09
N VAL A 25 2.03 0.41 -4.40
CA VAL A 25 3.42 0.48 -3.98
C VAL A 25 3.71 1.89 -3.47
N GLY A 26 4.58 2.00 -2.47
CA GLY A 26 5.15 3.27 -2.07
C GLY A 26 6.38 3.10 -1.20
N ASP A 27 7.15 4.18 -1.09
CA ASP A 27 8.41 4.19 -0.38
C ASP A 27 8.23 4.83 0.99
N VAL A 28 8.70 4.13 2.03
CA VAL A 28 8.57 4.54 3.43
C VAL A 28 9.94 4.69 4.07
N GLU A 29 10.19 5.83 4.70
CA GLU A 29 11.41 6.06 5.45
C GLU A 29 11.35 5.34 6.80
N VAL A 30 12.35 4.52 7.06
CA VAL A 30 12.46 3.69 8.25
C VAL A 30 13.78 3.96 8.98
N ALA A 31 13.77 3.76 10.30
CA ALA A 31 14.91 4.07 11.16
C ALA A 31 16.13 3.15 10.95
N ASN A 32 15.93 1.97 10.34
CA ASN A 32 16.98 1.03 10.00
C ASN A 32 16.51 0.07 8.89
N PRO A 33 17.44 -0.52 8.11
CA PRO A 33 17.12 -1.47 7.03
C PRO A 33 16.55 -2.83 7.50
N GLY A 34 16.49 -3.04 8.82
CA GLY A 34 15.83 -4.20 9.40
C GLY A 34 14.32 -4.08 9.49
N ILE A 35 13.75 -2.89 9.24
CA ILE A 35 12.31 -2.67 9.26
C ILE A 35 11.73 -3.02 7.88
N GLU A 36 10.74 -3.91 7.88
CA GLU A 36 9.96 -4.25 6.70
C GLU A 36 8.60 -3.55 6.73
N ALA A 37 8.15 -3.09 5.56
CA ALA A 37 6.90 -2.38 5.39
C ALA A 37 5.88 -3.29 4.70
N TYR A 38 4.72 -3.49 5.35
CA TYR A 38 3.64 -4.32 4.84
C TYR A 38 2.34 -3.53 4.78
N LEU A 39 1.55 -3.76 3.74
CA LEU A 39 0.22 -3.21 3.60
C LEU A 39 -0.82 -4.30 3.82
N THR A 40 -1.82 -4.01 4.64
CA THR A 40 -2.98 -4.89 4.84
C THR A 40 -4.27 -4.15 4.56
N MET A 41 -5.34 -4.89 4.26
CA MET A 41 -6.66 -4.26 4.14
C MET A 41 -7.14 -3.81 5.51
N ARG A 42 -7.47 -2.53 5.63
CA ARG A 42 -8.03 -1.98 6.86
C ARG A 42 -9.41 -2.58 7.16
N ALA A 43 -9.70 -2.82 8.44
CA ALA A 43 -11.01 -3.28 8.89
C ALA A 43 -11.54 -2.38 10.03
N PRO A 44 -12.75 -1.80 9.92
CA PRO A 44 -13.65 -1.89 8.77
C PRO A 44 -13.12 -1.09 7.56
N GLN A 45 -13.53 -1.50 6.36
CA GLN A 45 -13.48 -0.62 5.19
C GLN A 45 -14.50 0.51 5.40
N GLY A 46 -14.21 1.69 4.85
CA GLY A 46 -15.05 2.87 5.00
C GLY A 46 -16.42 2.71 4.33
N PHE A 47 -17.27 3.73 4.47
CA PHE A 47 -18.60 3.73 3.87
C PHE A 47 -18.57 3.67 2.34
N ASN A 48 -17.52 4.22 1.70
CA ASN A 48 -17.39 4.24 0.25
C ASN A 48 -16.60 3.01 -0.24
N PRO A 49 -17.23 2.03 -0.92
CA PRO A 49 -16.55 0.82 -1.38
C PRO A 49 -15.60 1.06 -2.57
N SER A 50 -15.66 2.22 -3.23
CA SER A 50 -14.74 2.60 -4.31
C SER A 50 -13.39 3.09 -3.82
N ILE A 51 -13.24 3.33 -2.51
CA ILE A 51 -11.98 3.73 -1.89
C ILE A 51 -11.40 2.52 -1.15
N LEU A 52 -10.24 2.05 -1.58
CA LEU A 52 -9.52 1.00 -0.86
C LEU A 52 -8.78 1.63 0.32
N MET A 53 -9.06 1.19 1.54
CA MET A 53 -8.32 1.61 2.72
C MET A 53 -7.29 0.55 3.09
N LEU A 54 -6.02 0.94 3.15
CA LEU A 54 -4.90 0.09 3.55
C LEU A 54 -4.28 0.57 4.86
N ASP A 55 -3.83 -0.37 5.70
CA ASP A 55 -3.03 -0.10 6.88
C ASP A 55 -1.57 -0.49 6.60
N LEU A 56 -0.67 0.45 6.84
CA LEU A 56 0.77 0.28 6.81
C LEU A 56 1.27 -0.23 8.17
N HIS A 57 1.91 -1.38 8.14
CA HIS A 57 2.60 -1.98 9.27
C HIS A 57 4.10 -1.98 9.04
N LEU A 58 4.84 -1.53 10.04
CA LEU A 58 6.30 -1.56 10.06
C LEU A 58 6.73 -2.60 11.08
N ILE A 59 7.44 -3.64 10.63
CA ILE A 59 7.87 -4.75 11.47
C ILE A 59 9.39 -4.80 11.49
N GLN A 60 9.97 -4.69 12.69
CA GLN A 60 11.41 -4.86 12.89
C GLN A 60 11.76 -6.35 12.78
N ARG A 61 12.63 -6.71 11.83
CA ARG A 61 13.22 -8.04 11.77
C ARG A 61 14.21 -8.26 12.92
N PRO A 62 14.27 -9.50 13.45
CA PRO A 62 15.30 -9.87 14.42
C PRO A 62 16.70 -9.71 13.81
N GLY A 63 17.66 -9.27 14.61
CA GLY A 63 19.05 -9.12 14.20
C GLY A 63 19.68 -7.79 14.61
N ASN A 64 20.97 -7.66 14.35
CA ASN A 64 21.72 -6.43 14.59
C ASN A 64 21.73 -5.61 13.30
N TRP A 65 20.94 -4.53 13.29
CA TRP A 65 20.82 -3.63 12.15
C TRP A 65 21.49 -2.29 12.45
N ALA A 66 22.20 -1.75 11.46
CA ALA A 66 22.78 -0.44 11.56
C ALA A 66 21.68 0.62 11.76
N GLN A 67 21.87 1.51 12.73
CA GLN A 67 20.92 2.60 13.01
C GLN A 67 21.14 3.73 12.00
N MET A 68 20.59 3.57 10.81
CA MET A 68 20.65 4.54 9.73
C MET A 68 19.29 4.63 9.03
N LEU A 69 18.89 5.84 8.64
CA LEU A 69 17.69 6.03 7.83
C LEU A 69 17.83 5.25 6.52
N SER A 70 16.79 4.48 6.20
CA SER A 70 16.69 3.67 5.00
C SER A 70 15.28 3.75 4.43
N THR A 71 15.12 3.31 3.19
CA THR A 71 13.80 3.26 2.53
C THR A 71 13.35 1.81 2.47
N ALA A 72 12.18 1.54 3.04
CA ALA A 72 11.47 0.27 2.87
C ALA A 72 10.32 0.47 1.89
N GLN A 73 10.25 -0.38 0.87
CA GLN A 73 9.14 -0.36 -0.08
C GLN A 73 7.94 -1.12 0.50
N ALA A 74 6.83 -0.43 0.66
CA ALA A 74 5.55 -1.01 1.01
C ALA A 74 4.86 -1.49 -0.26
N ARG A 75 4.32 -2.71 -0.25
CA ARG A 75 3.64 -3.30 -1.41
C ARG A 75 2.37 -4.03 -0.99
N TYR A 76 1.32 -3.84 -1.77
CA TYR A 76 0.05 -4.54 -1.68
C TYR A 76 -0.30 -5.09 -3.07
N ASP A 77 -0.59 -6.37 -3.13
CA ASP A 77 -1.05 -7.04 -4.34
C ASP A 77 -2.37 -7.75 -4.03
N ARG A 78 -3.35 -7.61 -4.92
CA ARG A 78 -4.63 -8.30 -4.78
C ARG A 78 -5.17 -8.71 -6.14
N VAL A 79 -5.48 -10.00 -6.26
CA VAL A 79 -6.27 -10.53 -7.37
C VAL A 79 -7.70 -9.99 -7.27
N MET A 80 -8.16 -9.32 -8.32
CA MET A 80 -9.49 -8.75 -8.40
C MET A 80 -10.50 -9.80 -8.88
N PRO A 81 -11.62 -9.99 -8.15
CA PRO A 81 -12.73 -10.78 -8.65
C PRO A 81 -13.26 -10.23 -9.99
N PRO A 82 -13.74 -11.08 -10.92
CA PRO A 82 -14.18 -10.65 -12.26
C PRO A 82 -15.27 -9.56 -12.29
N SER A 83 -16.03 -9.40 -11.21
CA SER A 83 -17.11 -8.42 -11.06
C SER A 83 -16.84 -7.38 -9.96
N ALA A 84 -15.61 -7.33 -9.43
CA ALA A 84 -15.28 -6.35 -8.40
C ALA A 84 -15.29 -4.93 -8.99
N PRO A 85 -15.87 -3.95 -8.26
CA PRO A 85 -15.80 -2.57 -8.70
C PRO A 85 -14.34 -2.12 -8.73
N HIS A 86 -14.00 -1.29 -9.72
CA HIS A 86 -12.69 -0.66 -9.77
C HIS A 86 -12.56 0.35 -8.62
N TYR A 87 -11.41 0.34 -7.96
CA TYR A 87 -11.07 1.38 -7.02
C TYR A 87 -10.82 2.69 -7.76
N THR A 88 -11.37 3.78 -7.23
CA THR A 88 -11.15 5.13 -7.74
C THR A 88 -10.10 5.87 -6.93
N ALA A 89 -9.83 5.42 -5.71
CA ALA A 89 -8.79 5.96 -4.85
C ALA A 89 -8.28 4.92 -3.85
N VAL A 90 -7.11 5.18 -3.28
CA VAL A 90 -6.52 4.42 -2.17
C VAL A 90 -6.17 5.39 -1.05
N ASP A 91 -6.68 5.12 0.16
CA ASP A 91 -6.17 5.74 1.38
C ASP A 91 -5.20 4.77 2.06
N ILE A 92 -4.03 5.28 2.45
CA ILE A 92 -3.06 4.53 3.26
C ILE A 92 -3.03 5.15 4.63
N TYR A 93 -3.23 4.31 5.65
CA TYR A 93 -3.23 4.68 7.06
C TYR A 93 -2.02 4.09 7.76
N GLN A 94 -1.56 4.76 8.81
CA GLN A 94 -0.58 4.23 9.74
C GLN A 94 -1.00 4.64 11.15
N ASN A 95 -1.10 3.68 12.06
CA ASN A 95 -1.51 3.93 13.45
C ASN A 95 -2.83 4.72 13.58
N GLY A 96 -3.75 4.56 12.61
CA GLY A 96 -5.05 5.24 12.59
C GLY A 96 -5.07 6.63 11.95
N GLU A 97 -3.92 7.20 11.59
CA GLU A 97 -3.82 8.47 10.86
C GLU A 97 -3.61 8.21 9.37
N ARG A 98 -4.19 9.06 8.51
CA ARG A 98 -3.99 8.94 7.06
C ARG A 98 -2.58 9.41 6.71
N LEU A 99 -1.78 8.50 6.17
CA LEU A 99 -0.40 8.72 5.74
C LEU A 99 -0.34 9.23 4.29
N ALA A 100 -1.10 8.63 3.38
CA ALA A 100 -1.09 8.98 1.96
C ALA A 100 -2.46 8.76 1.31
N TYR A 101 -2.69 9.45 0.20
CA TYR A 101 -3.90 9.36 -0.61
C TYR A 101 -3.51 9.30 -2.07
N ILE A 102 -4.03 8.32 -2.80
CA ILE A 102 -3.84 8.12 -4.24
C ILE A 102 -5.19 8.32 -4.90
N ASP A 103 -5.31 9.32 -5.78
CA ASP A 103 -6.53 9.64 -6.54
C ASP A 103 -6.44 9.30 -8.04
N TYR A 104 -5.28 8.83 -8.48
CA TYR A 104 -5.05 8.41 -9.85
C TYR A 104 -4.63 6.94 -9.89
N ILE A 105 -5.49 6.13 -10.52
CA ILE A 105 -5.30 4.67 -10.65
C ILE A 105 -5.39 4.34 -12.15
N PRO A 106 -4.26 4.30 -12.88
CA PRO A 106 -4.25 3.85 -14.25
C PRO A 106 -4.63 2.37 -14.35
N THR A 107 -5.33 2.03 -15.43
CA THR A 107 -5.51 0.64 -15.86
C THR A 107 -4.47 0.34 -16.93
N VAL A 108 -3.66 -0.68 -16.67
CA VAL A 108 -2.67 -1.23 -17.61
C VAL A 108 -3.35 -2.38 -18.34
N THR A 109 -3.52 -2.26 -19.66
CA THR A 109 -4.22 -3.24 -20.50
C THR A 109 -3.31 -3.82 -21.56
#